data_AF-A0A662Q679-F1
#
_entry.id   AF-A0A662Q679-F1
#
_cell.length_a   1.000
_cell.length_b   1.000
_cell.length_c   1.000
_cell.angle_alpha   90.00
_cell.angle_beta   90.00
_cell.angle_gamma   90.00
#
_symmetry.space_group_name_H-M   'P 1'
#
loop_
_entity.id
_entity.type
_entity.pdbx_description
1 polymer ?
#
loop_
_entity_poly.entity_id
_entity_poly.type
_entity_poly.pdbx_seq_one_letter_code
_entity_poly.pdbx_strand_id
1 'polypeptide(L)'
;MSSVLQSSRYLIILIDTALAAAIVFLLIRLIRYVRKRRTCREIEIGKPIRWSVMFDRLLREDGEAQAVIETFKKIIDDLNELTKLNLPESLTSLEAIVKIGARLPEAMRRRLIELYKIYEPTRFGGIDLSEEEINEFRARTVELEKMCRIIMGELP
;
A
#
# COMPACT_ATOMS: atom_id res chain seq x y z
N MET A 1 -57.52 0.26 -0.10
CA MET A 1 -56.49 0.95 -0.90
C MET A 1 -55.44 1.69 -0.05
N SER A 2 -55.62 1.83 1.27
CA SER A 2 -54.67 2.48 2.19
C SER A 2 -53.51 1.58 2.66
N SER A 3 -53.72 0.26 2.76
CA SER A 3 -52.72 -0.70 3.24
C SER A 3 -51.53 -0.88 2.30
N VAL A 4 -51.77 -0.94 0.99
CA VAL A 4 -50.73 -1.09 -0.05
C VAL A 4 -49.80 0.13 -0.08
N LEU A 5 -50.36 1.34 0.03
CA LEU A 5 -49.61 2.60 0.09
C LEU A 5 -48.76 2.72 1.37
N GLN A 6 -49.21 2.15 2.49
CA GLN A 6 -48.43 2.08 3.72
C GLN A 6 -47.26 1.12 3.57
N SER A 7 -47.47 -0.10 3.04
CA SER A 7 -46.41 -1.08 2.80
C SER A 7 -45.31 -0.55 1.88
N SER A 8 -45.65 0.21 0.84
CA SER A 8 -44.68 0.83 -0.05
C SER A 8 -43.81 1.90 0.64
N ARG A 9 -44.38 2.68 1.57
CA ARG A 9 -43.62 3.68 2.34
C ARG A 9 -42.64 3.01 3.31
N TYR A 10 -43.05 1.93 3.98
CA TYR A 10 -42.16 1.18 4.86
C TYR A 10 -41.00 0.56 4.09
N LEU A 11 -41.22 0.03 2.88
CA LEU A 11 -40.15 -0.51 2.04
C LEU A 11 -39.12 0.55 1.62
N ILE A 12 -39.57 1.74 1.22
CA ILE A 12 -38.66 2.85 0.85
C ILE A 12 -37.81 3.28 2.05
N ILE A 13 -38.44 3.45 3.22
CA ILE A 13 -37.72 3.81 4.45
C ILE A 13 -36.67 2.74 4.80
N LEU A 14 -37.00 1.46 4.64
CA LEU A 14 -36.10 0.36 4.96
C LEU A 14 -34.89 0.31 4.00
N ILE A 15 -35.13 0.53 2.70
CA ILE A 15 -34.07 0.63 1.68
C ILE A 15 -33.15 1.83 1.98
N ASP A 16 -33.71 3.00 2.23
CA ASP A 16 -32.93 4.21 2.52
C ASP A 16 -32.10 4.05 3.80
N THR A 17 -32.66 3.39 4.82
CA THR A 17 -31.94 3.12 6.08
C THR A 17 -30.78 2.15 5.86
N ALA A 18 -30.99 1.09 5.06
CA ALA A 18 -29.93 0.13 4.73
C ALA A 18 -28.82 0.78 3.88
N LEU A 19 -29.19 1.63 2.92
CA LEU A 19 -28.25 2.38 2.09
C LEU A 19 -27.44 3.37 2.93
N ALA A 20 -28.10 4.09 3.83
CA ALA A 20 -27.44 5.01 4.75
C ALA A 20 -26.46 4.28 5.68
N ALA A 21 -26.84 3.12 6.22
CA ALA A 21 -25.95 2.30 7.04
C ALA A 21 -24.73 1.81 6.25
N ALA A 22 -24.91 1.39 4.99
CA ALA A 22 -23.81 1.00 4.10
C ALA A 22 -22.87 2.17 3.80
N ILE A 23 -23.41 3.37 3.53
CA ILE A 23 -22.62 4.59 3.29
C ILE A 23 -21.82 4.95 4.54
N VAL A 24 -22.44 4.95 5.73
CA VAL A 24 -21.76 5.23 7.00
C VAL A 24 -20.64 4.22 7.24
N PHE A 25 -20.89 2.93 6.99
CA PHE A 25 -19.86 1.88 7.11
C PHE A 25 -18.68 2.13 6.16
N LEU A 26 -18.97 2.45 4.90
CA LEU A 26 -17.94 2.79 3.90
C LEU A 26 -17.15 4.05 4.30
N LEU A 27 -17.83 5.07 4.83
CA LEU A 27 -17.18 6.29 5.34
C LEU A 27 -16.27 6.00 6.53
N ILE A 28 -16.70 5.16 7.47
CA ILE A 28 -15.84 4.73 8.60
C ILE A 28 -14.60 4.00 8.08
N ARG A 29 -14.78 3.09 7.11
CA ARG A 29 -13.67 2.35 6.49
C ARG A 29 -12.72 3.29 5.75
N LEU A 30 -13.26 4.28 5.02
CA LEU A 30 -12.49 5.29 4.31
C LEU A 30 -11.73 6.20 5.29
N ILE A 31 -12.38 6.66 6.37
CA ILE A 31 -11.73 7.49 7.39
C ILE A 31 -10.61 6.71 8.09
N ARG A 32 -10.82 5.42 8.41
CA ARG A 32 -9.77 4.56 8.96
C ARG A 32 -8.61 4.39 7.98
N TYR A 33 -8.90 4.18 6.70
CA TYR A 33 -7.89 4.09 5.65
C TYR A 33 -7.08 5.39 5.51
N VAL A 34 -7.75 6.54 5.47
CA VAL A 34 -7.12 7.86 5.36
C VAL A 34 -6.34 8.23 6.62
N ARG A 35 -6.86 7.92 7.82
CA ARG A 35 -6.14 8.13 9.08
C ARG A 35 -4.89 7.25 9.16
N LYS A 36 -4.95 5.96 8.83
CA LYS A 36 -3.78 5.06 8.79
C LYS A 36 -2.71 5.64 7.85
N ARG A 37 -3.10 6.19 6.70
CA ARG A 37 -2.19 6.90 5.77
C ARG A 37 -1.58 8.18 6.34
N ARG A 38 -2.36 9.06 7.00
CA ARG A 38 -1.84 10.32 7.55
C ARG A 38 -0.91 10.10 8.73
N THR A 39 -1.26 9.16 9.61
CA THR A 39 -0.43 8.83 10.79
C THR A 39 0.89 8.16 10.39
N CYS A 40 0.95 7.41 9.29
CA CYS A 40 2.22 6.95 8.72
C CYS A 40 3.03 8.13 8.11
N ARG A 41 2.39 9.00 7.32
CA ARG A 41 3.07 10.13 6.65
C ARG A 41 3.70 11.14 7.62
N GLU A 42 3.05 11.48 8.74
CA GLU A 42 3.59 12.49 9.68
C GLU A 42 4.64 11.94 10.67
N ILE A 43 4.72 10.62 10.84
CA ILE A 43 5.58 9.99 11.86
C ILE A 43 6.91 9.46 11.28
N GLU A 44 7.06 9.40 9.95
CA GLU A 44 8.17 8.71 9.28
C GLU A 44 9.29 9.61 8.75
N ILE A 45 9.14 10.94 8.82
CA ILE A 45 10.22 11.87 8.47
C ILE A 45 11.34 11.72 9.51
N GLY A 46 12.42 11.04 9.14
CA GLY A 46 13.61 10.84 9.98
C GLY A 46 13.65 9.55 10.82
N LYS A 47 12.75 8.58 10.57
CA LYS A 47 12.85 7.25 11.20
C LYS A 47 13.64 6.27 10.32
N PRO A 48 14.35 5.31 10.91
CA PRO A 48 15.10 4.31 10.16
C PRO A 48 14.16 3.50 9.27
N ILE A 49 14.57 3.29 8.01
CA ILE A 49 13.83 2.48 7.04
C ILE A 49 13.65 1.06 7.60
N ARG A 50 12.39 0.64 7.72
CA ARG A 50 11.96 -0.64 8.33
C ARG A 50 10.79 -1.27 7.57
N TRP A 51 10.94 -1.40 6.26
CA TRP A 51 9.91 -1.96 5.38
C TRP A 51 9.57 -3.41 5.71
N SER A 52 10.56 -4.22 6.08
CA SER A 52 10.36 -5.62 6.48
C SER A 52 9.41 -5.76 7.68
N VAL A 53 9.63 -4.96 8.72
CA VAL A 53 8.77 -4.94 9.92
C VAL A 53 7.35 -4.48 9.56
N MET A 54 7.24 -3.48 8.69
CA MET A 54 5.94 -3.00 8.23
C MET A 54 5.20 -4.08 7.44
N PHE A 55 5.89 -4.75 6.53
CA PHE A 55 5.34 -5.86 5.73
C PHE A 55 4.78 -6.95 6.64
N ASP A 56 5.54 -7.36 7.65
CA ASP A 56 5.13 -8.41 8.60
C ASP A 56 3.88 -8.06 9.39
N ARG A 57 3.77 -6.80 9.80
CA ARG A 57 2.59 -6.30 10.48
C ARG A 57 1.39 -6.30 9.53
N LEU A 58 1.55 -5.79 8.32
CA LEU A 58 0.47 -5.74 7.32
C LEU A 58 0.01 -7.14 6.91
N LEU A 59 0.93 -8.10 6.81
CA LEU A 59 0.63 -9.50 6.49
C LEU A 59 -0.33 -10.11 7.51
N ARG A 60 -0.17 -9.77 8.79
CA ARG A 60 -1.02 -10.24 9.90
C ARG A 60 -2.36 -9.51 10.01
N GLU A 61 -2.38 -8.22 9.70
CA GLU A 61 -3.54 -7.35 9.93
C GLU A 61 -4.50 -7.27 8.75
N ASP A 62 -3.96 -7.13 7.53
CA ASP A 62 -4.71 -6.65 6.36
C ASP A 62 -4.73 -7.66 5.20
N GLY A 63 -3.98 -8.77 5.32
CA GLY A 63 -3.88 -9.82 4.30
C GLY A 63 -2.72 -9.62 3.32
N GLU A 64 -2.41 -10.68 2.57
CA GLU A 64 -1.20 -10.81 1.76
C GLU A 64 -1.12 -9.76 0.64
N ALA A 65 -2.19 -9.66 -0.16
CA ALA A 65 -2.25 -8.71 -1.25
C ALA A 65 -2.12 -7.26 -0.77
N GLN A 66 -2.81 -6.92 0.33
CA GLN A 66 -2.74 -5.58 0.90
C GLN A 66 -1.36 -5.27 1.48
N ALA A 67 -0.69 -6.26 2.09
CA ALA A 67 0.66 -6.13 2.61
C ALA A 67 1.69 -5.85 1.51
N VAL A 68 1.62 -6.55 0.38
CA VAL A 68 2.47 -6.31 -0.79
C VAL A 68 2.21 -4.92 -1.37
N ILE A 69 0.94 -4.55 -1.57
CA ILE A 69 0.56 -3.28 -2.19
C ILE A 69 1.03 -2.09 -1.37
N GLU A 70 0.76 -2.08 -0.06
CA GLU A 70 1.10 -0.94 0.79
C GLU A 70 2.59 -0.89 1.11
N THR A 71 3.27 -2.03 1.25
CA THR A 71 4.74 -2.06 1.39
C THR A 71 5.43 -1.52 0.14
N PHE A 72 5.00 -1.94 -1.05
CA PHE A 72 5.62 -1.46 -2.28
C PHE A 72 5.44 0.06 -2.47
N LYS A 73 4.24 0.58 -2.19
CA LYS A 73 4.00 2.04 -2.23
C LYS A 73 4.96 2.78 -1.29
N LYS A 74 5.12 2.29 -0.07
CA LYS A 74 5.99 2.91 0.92
C LYS A 74 7.46 2.90 0.49
N ILE A 75 7.93 1.79 -0.09
CA ILE A 75 9.28 1.70 -0.67
C ILE A 75 9.51 2.79 -1.72
N ILE A 76 8.56 2.98 -2.63
CA ILE A 76 8.65 4.00 -3.67
C ILE A 76 8.65 5.42 -3.08
N ASP A 77 7.77 5.68 -2.11
CA ASP A 77 7.69 6.98 -1.43
C ASP A 77 9.02 7.31 -0.73
N ASP A 78 9.56 6.38 0.06
CA ASP A 78 10.82 6.58 0.79
C ASP A 78 12.02 6.71 -0.17
N LEU A 79 12.06 5.94 -1.26
CA LEU A 79 13.12 6.07 -2.27
C LEU A 79 13.02 7.39 -3.05
N ASN A 80 11.82 7.90 -3.30
CA ASN A 80 11.60 9.21 -3.91
C ASN A 80 12.12 10.33 -3.00
N GLU A 81 11.87 10.24 -1.69
CA GLU A 81 12.42 11.16 -0.69
C GLU A 81 13.96 11.08 -0.63
N LEU A 82 14.52 9.86 -0.58
CA LEU A 82 15.97 9.64 -0.58
C LEU A 82 16.67 10.21 -1.81
N THR A 83 16.08 10.02 -2.98
CA THR A 83 16.64 10.50 -4.25
C THR A 83 16.34 11.98 -4.54
N LYS A 84 15.54 12.62 -3.66
CA LYS A 84 15.10 14.03 -3.76
C LYS A 84 14.50 14.37 -5.13
N LEU A 85 13.78 13.41 -5.72
CA LEU A 85 13.22 13.58 -7.07
C LEU A 85 11.90 14.35 -7.07
N ASN A 86 11.22 14.46 -5.92
CA ASN A 86 9.89 15.10 -5.78
C ASN A 86 8.95 14.68 -6.91
N LEU A 87 8.85 13.36 -7.13
CA LEU A 87 8.06 12.82 -8.22
C LEU A 87 6.58 13.23 -8.11
N PRO A 88 5.94 13.63 -9.23
CA PRO A 88 4.52 13.95 -9.24
C PRO A 88 3.66 12.70 -8.94
N GLU A 89 2.60 12.87 -8.14
CA GLU A 89 1.70 11.79 -7.71
C GLU A 89 0.94 11.11 -8.89
N SER A 90 0.95 11.70 -10.08
CA SER A 90 0.27 11.17 -11.28
C SER A 90 1.04 10.03 -11.98
N LEU A 91 2.27 9.74 -11.57
CA LEU A 91 3.08 8.73 -12.23
C LEU A 91 2.58 7.32 -11.92
N THR A 92 2.63 6.46 -12.93
CA THR A 92 2.47 5.03 -12.75
C THR A 92 3.63 4.46 -11.93
N SER A 93 3.40 3.33 -11.26
CA SER A 93 4.43 2.66 -10.47
C SER A 93 5.67 2.32 -11.31
N LEU A 94 5.48 1.94 -12.58
CA LEU A 94 6.58 1.69 -13.52
C LEU A 94 7.39 2.96 -13.82
N GLU A 95 6.72 4.08 -14.12
CA GLU A 95 7.41 5.35 -14.39
C GLU A 95 8.18 5.85 -13.16
N ALA A 96 7.61 5.66 -11.96
CA ALA A 96 8.29 5.96 -10.70
C ALA A 96 9.57 5.12 -10.54
N ILE A 97 9.51 3.81 -10.80
CA ILE A 97 10.68 2.92 -10.76
C ILE A 97 11.75 3.35 -11.77
N VAL A 98 11.37 3.71 -13.00
CA VAL A 98 12.34 4.13 -14.02
C VAL A 98 13.06 5.40 -13.57
N LYS A 99 12.33 6.39 -13.04
CA LYS A 99 12.91 7.65 -12.60
C LYS A 99 13.77 7.50 -11.34
N ILE A 100 13.29 6.75 -10.34
CA ILE A 100 14.05 6.45 -9.11
C ILE A 100 15.28 5.61 -9.45
N GLY A 101 15.08 4.54 -10.23
CA GLY A 101 16.11 3.59 -10.63
C GLY A 101 17.26 4.20 -11.42
N ALA A 102 17.04 5.33 -12.10
CA ALA A 102 18.12 6.08 -12.76
C ALA A 102 19.11 6.71 -11.77
N ARG A 103 18.71 6.93 -10.50
CA ARG A 103 19.57 7.48 -9.44
C ARG A 103 20.07 6.45 -8.44
N LEU A 104 19.61 5.21 -8.55
CA LEU A 104 20.00 4.12 -7.65
C LEU A 104 21.14 3.29 -8.26
N PRO A 105 21.99 2.67 -7.42
CA PRO A 105 22.90 1.63 -7.87
C PRO A 105 22.18 0.50 -8.60
N GLU A 106 22.85 -0.10 -9.59
CA GLU A 106 22.30 -1.18 -10.43
C GLU A 106 21.73 -2.35 -9.63
N ALA A 107 22.37 -2.70 -8.51
CA ALA A 107 21.91 -3.76 -7.62
C ALA A 107 20.53 -3.43 -7.00
N MET A 108 20.34 -2.20 -6.51
CA MET A 108 19.08 -1.76 -5.92
C MET A 108 17.98 -1.66 -6.97
N ARG A 109 18.31 -1.16 -8.16
CA ARG A 109 17.36 -1.10 -9.29
C ARG A 109 16.82 -2.48 -9.63
N ARG A 110 17.69 -3.49 -9.70
CA ARG A 110 17.28 -4.88 -9.94
C ARG A 110 16.33 -5.40 -8.86
N ARG A 111 16.63 -5.16 -7.57
CA ARG A 111 15.75 -5.53 -6.45
C ARG A 111 14.39 -4.84 -6.51
N LEU A 112 14.37 -3.56 -6.89
CA LEU A 112 13.11 -2.83 -7.04
C LEU A 112 12.24 -3.37 -8.18
N ILE A 113 12.86 -3.79 -9.29
CA ILE A 113 12.16 -4.44 -10.41
C ILE A 113 11.62 -5.82 -10.00
N GLU A 114 12.37 -6.61 -9.23
CA GLU A 114 11.92 -7.90 -8.71
C GLU A 114 10.68 -7.75 -7.81
N LEU A 115 10.69 -6.76 -6.91
CA LEU A 115 9.52 -6.42 -6.09
C LEU A 115 8.33 -5.96 -6.95
N TYR A 116 8.57 -5.20 -8.02
CA TYR A 116 7.52 -4.76 -8.93
C TYR A 116 6.80 -5.91 -9.63
N LYS A 117 7.54 -6.95 -10.04
CA LYS A 117 6.97 -8.13 -10.71
C LYS A 117 5.94 -8.87 -9.87
N ILE A 118 6.06 -8.82 -8.54
CA ILE A 118 5.09 -9.40 -7.60
C ILE A 118 3.96 -8.40 -7.34
N TYR A 119 4.30 -7.11 -7.18
CA TYR A 119 3.34 -6.05 -6.91
C TYR A 119 2.31 -5.84 -8.02
N GLU A 120 2.75 -5.76 -9.29
CA GLU A 120 1.89 -5.47 -10.43
C GLU A 120 0.72 -6.46 -10.59
N PRO A 121 0.95 -7.78 -10.65
CA PRO A 121 -0.14 -8.75 -10.72
C PRO A 121 -1.02 -8.75 -9.46
N THR A 122 -0.44 -8.52 -8.28
CA THR A 122 -1.20 -8.42 -7.03
C THR A 122 -2.17 -7.24 -7.04
N ARG A 123 -1.73 -6.08 -7.55
CA ARG A 123 -2.53 -4.85 -7.60
C ARG A 123 -3.69 -4.94 -8.59
N PHE A 124 -3.45 -5.49 -9.79
CA PHE A 124 -4.41 -5.44 -10.89
C PHE A 124 -5.19 -6.74 -11.09
N GLY A 125 -4.58 -7.88 -10.76
CA GLY A 125 -5.14 -9.19 -11.02
C GLY A 125 -5.96 -9.79 -9.88
N GLY A 126 -5.88 -9.22 -8.66
CA GLY A 126 -6.52 -9.83 -7.48
C GLY A 126 -6.06 -11.27 -7.25
N ILE A 127 -4.83 -11.58 -7.68
CA ILE A 127 -4.26 -12.93 -7.64
C ILE A 127 -3.88 -13.25 -6.19
N ASP A 128 -4.29 -14.42 -5.72
CA ASP A 128 -3.82 -14.96 -4.45
C ASP A 128 -2.32 -15.26 -4.56
N LEU A 129 -1.55 -14.66 -3.66
CA LEU A 129 -0.11 -14.83 -3.63
C LEU A 129 0.24 -16.21 -3.11
N SER A 130 1.19 -16.87 -3.77
CA SER A 130 1.78 -18.08 -3.21
C SER A 130 2.67 -17.77 -2.01
N GLU A 131 2.81 -18.73 -1.10
CA GLU A 131 3.72 -18.60 0.04
C GLU A 131 5.17 -18.34 -0.42
N GLU A 132 5.56 -18.88 -1.57
CA GLU A 132 6.86 -18.63 -2.20
C GLU A 132 7.03 -17.16 -2.62
N GLU A 133 6.02 -16.57 -3.28
CA GLU A 133 6.04 -15.15 -3.67
C GLU A 133 6.07 -14.21 -2.47
N ILE A 134 5.36 -14.55 -1.39
CA ILE A 134 5.38 -13.77 -0.14
C ILE A 134 6.76 -13.80 0.50
N ASN A 135 7.37 -14.98 0.55
CA ASN A 135 8.71 -15.16 1.09
C ASN A 135 9.76 -14.48 0.22
N GLU A 136 9.63 -14.54 -1.10
CA GLU A 136 10.49 -13.81 -2.02
C GLU A 136 10.34 -12.30 -1.82
N PHE A 137 9.11 -11.77 -1.82
CA PHE A 137 8.85 -10.35 -1.62
C PHE A 137 9.45 -9.83 -0.29
N ARG A 138 9.28 -10.61 0.78
CA ARG A 138 9.90 -10.35 2.09
C ARG A 138 11.41 -10.31 2.00
N ALA A 139 12.04 -11.32 1.39
CA ALA A 139 13.49 -11.41 1.27
C ALA A 139 14.07 -10.22 0.47
N ARG A 140 13.46 -9.88 -0.67
CA ARG A 140 13.86 -8.73 -1.49
C ARG A 140 13.68 -7.41 -0.77
N THR A 141 12.62 -7.27 0.02
CA THR A 141 12.38 -6.09 0.86
C THR A 141 13.49 -5.92 1.90
N VAL A 142 13.88 -7.00 2.59
CA VAL A 142 14.98 -7.00 3.56
C VAL A 142 16.31 -6.64 2.90
N GLU A 143 16.58 -7.19 1.71
CA GLU A 143 17.80 -6.86 0.97
C GLU A 143 17.84 -5.38 0.58
N LEU A 144 16.76 -4.84 0.04
CA LEU A 144 16.68 -3.44 -0.36
C LEU A 144 16.79 -2.50 0.84
N GLU A 145 16.17 -2.85 1.97
CA GLU A 145 16.28 -2.12 3.25
C GLU A 145 17.74 -2.03 3.72
N LYS A 146 18.49 -3.15 3.67
CA LYS A 146 19.92 -3.18 3.99
C LYS A 146 20.74 -2.29 3.06
N MET A 147 20.48 -2.34 1.75
CA MET A 147 21.17 -1.49 0.78
C MET A 147 20.92 0.00 1.05
N CYS A 148 19.68 0.37 1.40
CA CYS A 148 19.36 1.76 1.74
C CYS A 148 20.08 2.24 3.00
N ARG A 149 20.15 1.42 4.06
CA ARG A 149 20.89 1.76 5.29
C ARG A 149 22.37 2.03 5.02
N ILE A 150 23.00 1.21 4.18
CA ILE A 150 24.40 1.40 3.77
C ILE A 150 24.59 2.77 3.09
N ILE A 151 23.67 3.17 2.20
CA ILE A 151 23.73 4.46 1.50
C ILE A 151 23.49 5.64 2.47
N MET A 152 22.62 5.45 3.46
CA MET A 152 22.34 6.46 4.48
C MET A 152 23.45 6.60 5.54
N GLY A 153 24.47 5.73 5.52
CA GLY A 153 25.54 5.71 6.52
C GLY A 153 25.11 5.15 7.87
N GLU A 154 23.95 4.50 7.94
CA GLU A 154 23.49 3.75 9.11
C GLU A 154 24.20 2.37 9.09
N LEU A 155 25.36 2.28 9.76
CA LEU A 155 26.07 1.01 9.95
C LEU A 155 25.22 0.02 10.78
N PRO A 156 25.36 -1.31 10.54
CA PRO A 156 24.49 -2.34 11.08
C PRO A 156 24.51 -2.47 12.60
#